data_AF-A0A0E2BST8-F1
#
_entry.id   AF-A0A0E2BST8-F1
#
_cell.length_a   1.000
_cell.length_b   1.000
_cell.length_c   1.000
_cell.angle_alpha   90.00
_cell.angle_beta   90.00
_cell.angle_gamma   90.00
#
_symmetry.space_group_name_H-M   'P 1'
#
loop_
_entity.id
_entity.type
_entity.pdbx_description
1 polymer ?
#
loop_
_entity_poly.entity_id
_entity_poly.type
_entity_poly.pdbx_seq_one_letter_code
_entity_poly.pdbx_strand_id
1 'polypeptide(L)'
;MKSGLVRIEPSQALNYFWNWWLGGGEGNYAYYPKFNDGSNRIQIINLDGGCLRDGSRIAFKDYDTVSKEQYFLTVWEGGDWDKYLYLWRGGVGRKETFYLRLDSSPEKDWSADLIYR
;
A
#
# COMPACT_ATOMS: atom_id res chain seq x y z
N MET A 1 0.45 18.48 4.06
CA MET A 1 0.69 17.43 3.04
C MET A 1 -0.63 17.11 2.38
N LYS A 2 -0.67 16.91 1.05
CA LYS A 2 -1.89 16.45 0.37
C LYS A 2 -1.97 14.93 0.47
N SER A 3 -3.11 14.40 0.90
CA SER A 3 -3.39 12.96 0.90
C SER A 3 -4.63 12.67 0.07
N GLY A 4 -4.65 11.49 -0.55
CA GLY A 4 -5.80 10.97 -1.28
C GLY A 4 -6.01 9.50 -0.95
N LEU A 5 -7.26 9.06 -0.91
CA LEU A 5 -7.59 7.64 -0.77
C LEU A 5 -7.20 6.91 -2.05
N VAL A 6 -6.59 5.74 -1.91
CA VAL A 6 -6.14 4.90 -3.02
C VAL A 6 -6.49 3.44 -2.78
N ARG A 7 -6.61 2.70 -3.88
CA ARG A 7 -6.62 1.23 -3.89
C ARG A 7 -5.36 0.77 -4.61
N ILE A 8 -4.68 -0.24 -4.07
CA ILE A 8 -3.40 -0.72 -4.59
C ILE A 8 -3.58 -2.17 -5.03
N GLU A 9 -3.27 -2.44 -6.30
CA GLU A 9 -3.29 -3.75 -6.93
C GLU A 9 -1.87 -4.12 -7.35
N PRO A 10 -1.35 -5.30 -7.00
CA PRO A 10 -0.07 -5.74 -7.51
C PRO A 10 -0.21 -6.18 -8.97
N SER A 11 0.77 -5.84 -9.79
CA SER A 11 0.79 -6.20 -11.22
C SER A 11 0.80 -7.71 -11.50
N GLN A 12 1.14 -8.52 -10.50
CA GLN A 12 1.22 -9.99 -10.59
C GLN A 12 -0.14 -10.69 -10.46
N ALA A 13 -1.17 -10.01 -9.95
CA ALA A 13 -2.46 -10.65 -9.65
C ALA A 13 -3.64 -9.69 -9.87
N LEU A 14 -4.36 -9.90 -10.97
CA LEU A 14 -5.55 -9.13 -11.33
C LEU A 14 -6.70 -9.39 -10.33
N ASN A 15 -7.40 -8.33 -9.95
CA ASN A 15 -8.46 -8.27 -8.94
C ASN A 15 -8.01 -8.63 -7.53
N TYR A 16 -6.70 -8.58 -7.23
CA TYR A 16 -6.20 -8.70 -5.86
C TYR A 16 -5.77 -7.34 -5.38
N PHE A 17 -6.23 -6.92 -4.21
CA PHE A 17 -5.95 -5.59 -3.71
C PHE A 17 -5.32 -5.67 -2.34
N TRP A 18 -4.44 -4.73 -2.02
CA TRP A 18 -3.87 -4.62 -0.69
C TRP A 18 -5.00 -4.48 0.35
N ASN A 19 -4.98 -5.42 1.26
CA ASN A 19 -5.78 -5.45 2.46
C ASN A 19 -4.89 -5.88 3.61
N TRP A 20 -5.41 -5.80 4.82
CA TRP A 20 -4.71 -6.21 6.02
C TRP A 20 -5.50 -7.34 6.69
N TRP A 21 -4.82 -8.13 7.50
CA TRP A 21 -5.48 -9.08 8.39
C TRP A 21 -5.32 -8.63 9.83
N LEU A 22 -6.35 -8.87 10.61
CA LEU A 22 -6.36 -8.64 12.05
C LEU A 22 -5.75 -9.85 12.75
N GLY A 23 -4.80 -9.63 13.67
CA GLY A 23 -4.37 -10.69 14.60
C GLY A 23 -3.01 -11.35 14.33
N GLY A 24 -2.21 -10.85 13.38
CA GLY A 24 -0.78 -11.20 13.32
C GLY A 24 0.07 -10.53 14.42
N GLY A 25 -0.54 -9.58 15.14
CA GLY A 25 -0.04 -8.76 16.26
C GLY A 25 -1.18 -7.90 16.84
N GLU A 26 -0.89 -6.92 17.68
CA GLU A 26 -1.90 -5.96 18.20
C GLU A 26 -2.31 -4.93 17.12
N GLY A 27 -3.19 -5.30 16.17
CA GLY A 27 -3.72 -4.35 15.18
C GLY A 27 -3.94 -4.91 13.77
N ASN A 28 -4.21 -4.00 12.83
CA ASN A 28 -4.17 -4.24 11.38
C ASN A 28 -2.71 -4.48 11.00
N TYR A 29 -2.29 -5.73 10.96
CA TYR A 29 -0.88 -6.03 11.16
C TYR A 29 -0.10 -6.04 9.85
N ALA A 30 -0.31 -7.06 9.00
CA ALA A 30 0.43 -7.21 7.74
C ALA A 30 -0.46 -6.95 6.52
N TYR A 31 0.07 -6.26 5.52
CA TYR A 31 -0.60 -6.04 4.24
C TYR A 31 -0.32 -7.19 3.27
N TYR A 32 -1.37 -7.65 2.61
CA TYR A 32 -1.31 -8.70 1.61
C TYR A 32 -2.36 -8.48 0.52
N PRO A 33 -2.14 -8.98 -0.71
CA PRO A 33 -3.15 -8.94 -1.75
C PRO A 33 -4.31 -9.91 -1.44
N LYS A 34 -5.54 -9.41 -1.43
CA LYS A 34 -6.76 -10.19 -1.21
C LYS A 34 -7.72 -10.04 -2.39
N PHE A 35 -8.26 -11.16 -2.86
CA PHE A 35 -9.14 -11.19 -4.04
C PHE A 35 -10.42 -10.40 -3.80
N ASN A 36 -10.70 -9.45 -4.69
CA ASN A 36 -11.88 -8.59 -4.71
C ASN A 36 -12.17 -7.82 -3.42
N ASP A 37 -11.21 -7.71 -2.51
CA ASP A 37 -11.38 -7.10 -1.20
C ASP A 37 -10.13 -6.34 -0.82
N GLY A 38 -10.12 -5.03 -1.08
CA GLY A 38 -9.02 -4.13 -0.71
C GLY A 38 -9.45 -3.16 0.38
N SER A 39 -8.50 -2.69 1.18
CA SER A 39 -8.76 -1.62 2.15
C SER A 39 -9.25 -0.37 1.41
N ASN A 40 -10.34 0.23 1.92
CA ASN A 40 -10.92 1.47 1.40
C ASN A 40 -10.44 2.72 2.18
N ARG A 41 -9.40 2.56 3.01
CA ARG A 41 -8.90 3.60 3.91
C ARG A 41 -7.43 3.97 3.68
N ILE A 42 -6.72 3.22 2.83
CA ILE A 42 -5.33 3.53 2.47
C ILE A 42 -5.27 4.92 1.85
N GLN A 43 -4.38 5.75 2.39
CA GLN A 43 -4.06 7.06 1.85
C GLN A 43 -2.64 7.07 1.31
N ILE A 44 -2.46 7.63 0.12
CA ILE A 44 -1.14 8.03 -0.39
C ILE A 44 -0.85 9.47 0.06
N ILE A 45 0.36 9.71 0.52
CA ILE A 45 0.85 11.02 0.94
C ILE A 45 2.03 11.39 0.05
N ASN A 46 1.94 12.54 -0.61
CA ASN A 46 3.08 13.13 -1.31
C ASN A 46 3.97 13.88 -0.31
N LEU A 47 5.17 13.34 -0.06
CA LEU A 47 6.14 13.91 0.89
C LEU A 47 6.89 15.11 0.30
N ASP A 48 6.93 15.24 -1.02
CA ASP A 48 7.57 16.36 -1.73
C ASP A 48 6.64 17.57 -1.89
N GLY A 49 5.35 17.41 -1.60
CA GLY A 49 4.34 18.43 -1.84
C GLY A 49 3.99 18.61 -3.32
N GLY A 50 2.96 19.42 -3.60
CA GLY A 50 2.48 19.63 -4.96
C GLY A 50 1.84 18.38 -5.58
N CYS A 51 1.94 18.25 -6.90
CA CYS A 51 1.45 17.10 -7.66
C CYS A 51 2.44 15.93 -7.61
N LEU A 52 1.92 14.70 -7.70
CA LEU A 52 2.74 13.50 -7.88
C LEU A 52 3.42 13.52 -9.25
N ARG A 53 4.67 13.07 -9.27
CA ARG A 53 5.54 12.95 -10.45
C ARG A 53 6.43 11.71 -10.32
N ASP A 54 6.99 11.24 -11.43
CA ASP A 54 8.01 10.20 -11.39
C ASP A 54 9.15 10.60 -10.43
N GLY A 55 9.60 9.65 -9.62
CA GLY A 55 10.62 9.85 -8.58
C GLY A 55 10.11 10.51 -7.29
N SER A 56 8.82 10.84 -7.18
CA SER A 56 8.29 11.45 -5.94
C SER A 56 8.46 10.52 -4.75
N ARG A 57 8.83 11.09 -3.61
CA ARG A 57 8.79 10.41 -2.31
C ARG A 57 7.36 10.38 -1.81
N ILE A 58 6.86 9.19 -1.54
CA ILE A 58 5.51 8.98 -1.04
C ILE A 58 5.55 8.16 0.25
N ALA A 59 4.50 8.28 1.05
CA ALA A 59 4.22 7.37 2.14
C ALA A 59 2.78 6.87 2.03
N PHE A 60 2.51 5.68 2.56
CA PHE A 60 1.16 5.19 2.72
C PHE A 60 0.79 5.19 4.19
N LYS A 61 -0.46 5.55 4.48
CA LYS A 61 -1.03 5.39 5.82
C LYS A 61 -2.39 4.73 5.73
N ASP A 62 -2.81 4.08 6.82
CA ASP A 62 -4.14 3.51 6.96
C ASP A 62 -4.61 3.67 8.42
N TYR A 63 -5.90 3.44 8.64
CA TYR A 63 -6.52 3.47 9.95
C TYR A 63 -6.39 2.12 10.64
N ASP A 64 -5.68 2.07 11.76
CA ASP A 64 -5.62 0.89 12.60
C ASP A 64 -6.93 0.73 13.38
N THR A 65 -7.56 -0.44 13.28
CA THR A 65 -8.90 -0.64 13.86
C THR A 65 -8.89 -0.90 15.36
N VAL A 66 -7.74 -1.31 15.92
CA VAL A 66 -7.59 -1.66 17.34
C VAL A 66 -7.30 -0.41 18.17
N SER A 67 -6.21 0.29 17.83
CA SER A 67 -5.78 1.55 18.45
C SER A 67 -6.65 2.74 18.06
N LYS A 68 -7.40 2.65 16.95
CA LYS A 68 -8.23 3.73 16.39
C LYS A 68 -7.43 4.96 15.94
N GLU A 69 -6.18 4.74 15.55
CA GLU A 69 -5.25 5.79 15.11
C GLU A 69 -4.79 5.56 13.66
N GLN A 70 -4.11 6.56 13.11
CA GLN A 70 -3.52 6.50 11.78
C GLN A 70 -2.05 6.14 11.90
N TYR A 71 -1.63 5.13 11.15
CA TYR A 71 -0.25 4.64 11.13
C TYR A 71 0.25 4.56 9.69
N PHE A 72 1.56 4.58 9.53
CA PHE A 72 2.23 4.46 8.25
C PHE A 72 2.58 3.00 7.94
N LEU A 73 2.41 2.63 6.67
CA LEU A 73 2.91 1.37 6.17
C LEU A 73 4.44 1.40 6.22
N THR A 74 5.00 0.37 6.84
CA THR A 74 6.40 0.21 7.19
C THR A 74 6.91 -1.04 6.48
N VAL A 75 7.99 -0.91 5.72
CA VAL A 75 8.76 -2.07 5.25
C VAL A 75 9.46 -2.69 6.46
N TRP A 76 9.06 -3.91 6.81
CA TRP A 76 9.69 -4.65 7.89
C TRP A 76 11.07 -5.13 7.46
N GLU A 77 12.02 -5.11 8.39
CA GLU A 77 13.36 -5.66 8.14
C GLU A 77 13.70 -6.61 9.29
N GLY A 78 13.99 -7.86 8.95
CA GLY A 78 14.39 -8.92 9.87
C GLY A 78 13.30 -9.96 10.18
N GLY A 79 13.77 -11.13 10.63
CA GLY A 79 12.93 -12.30 10.92
C GLY A 79 12.36 -12.95 9.65
N ASP A 80 11.42 -13.88 9.86
CA ASP A 80 10.79 -14.65 8.76
C ASP A 80 9.88 -13.80 7.86
N TRP A 81 9.58 -12.57 8.28
CA TRP A 81 8.73 -11.61 7.57
C TRP A 81 9.52 -10.41 7.04
N ASP A 82 10.81 -10.61 6.77
CA ASP A 82 11.65 -9.60 6.13
C ASP A 82 11.01 -9.08 4.82
N LYS A 83 10.99 -7.76 4.65
CA LYS A 83 10.45 -7.01 3.50
C LYS A 83 8.93 -7.05 3.32
N TYR A 84 8.18 -7.62 4.27
CA TYR A 84 6.72 -7.48 4.29
C TYR A 84 6.30 -6.08 4.75
N LEU A 85 5.08 -5.68 4.41
CA LEU A 85 4.52 -4.38 4.77
C LEU A 85 3.63 -4.50 6.00
N TYR A 86 3.88 -3.65 7.00
CA TYR A 86 3.12 -3.61 8.24
C TYR A 86 2.61 -2.22 8.55
N LEU A 87 1.47 -2.14 9.23
CA LEU A 87 1.01 -0.89 9.84
C LEU A 87 1.67 -0.75 11.21
N TRP A 88 2.63 0.17 11.39
CA TRP A 88 3.46 0.15 12.61
C TRP A 88 3.89 1.50 13.16
N ARG A 89 4.34 2.43 12.31
CA ARG A 89 4.91 3.70 12.77
C ARG A 89 3.89 4.84 12.76
N GLY A 90 3.87 5.65 13.81
CA GLY A 90 3.09 6.89 13.86
C GLY A 90 3.69 8.06 13.05
N GLY A 91 4.84 7.86 12.39
CA GLY A 91 5.54 8.88 11.62
C GLY A 91 6.34 8.30 10.46
N VAL A 92 6.77 9.19 9.56
CA VAL A 92 7.51 8.82 8.34
C VAL A 92 9.00 8.79 8.60
N GLY A 93 9.62 7.62 8.43
CA GLY A 93 11.07 7.43 8.38
C GLY A 93 11.51 6.82 7.05
N ARG A 94 12.71 6.21 7.05
CA ARG A 94 13.27 5.56 5.86
C ARG A 94 12.45 4.35 5.40
N LYS A 95 11.83 3.61 6.33
CA LYS A 95 11.08 2.37 6.05
C LYS A 95 9.63 2.63 5.64
N GLU A 96 9.17 3.86 5.83
CA GLU A 96 7.83 4.32 5.47
C GLU A 96 7.86 5.21 4.21
N THR A 97 9.05 5.47 3.67
CA THR A 97 9.26 6.25 2.45
C THR A 97 9.42 5.34 1.25
N PHE A 98 8.55 5.49 0.26
CA PHE A 98 8.56 4.79 -1.02
C PHE A 98 8.85 5.78 -2.14
N TYR A 99 9.37 5.27 -3.25
CA TYR A 99 9.61 6.08 -4.46
C TYR A 99 8.60 5.70 -5.53
N LEU A 100 7.85 6.68 -6.00
CA LEU A 100 6.92 6.51 -7.10
C LEU A 100 7.68 6.37 -8.42
N ARG A 101 7.44 5.30 -9.15
CA ARG A 101 7.87 5.17 -10.55
C ARG A 101 6.63 5.18 -11.42
N LEU A 102 6.49 6.20 -12.26
CA LEU A 102 5.39 6.28 -13.22
C LEU A 102 5.87 5.64 -14.51
N ASP A 103 5.27 4.52 -14.85
CA ASP A 103 5.52 3.90 -16.15
C ASP A 103 4.83 4.74 -17.23
N SER A 104 5.61 5.18 -18.23
CA SER A 104 5.08 5.86 -19.42
C SER A 104 4.72 4.88 -20.53
N SER A 105 5.03 3.59 -20.36
CA SER A 105 4.57 2.55 -21.26
C SER A 105 3.06 2.34 -21.09
N PRO A 106 2.34 2.02 -22.18
CA PRO A 106 0.90 1.82 -22.12
C PRO A 106 0.56 0.69 -21.14
N GLU A 107 -0.57 0.83 -20.41
CA GLU A 107 -1.07 -0.22 -19.53
C GLU A 107 -1.09 -1.56 -20.27
N LYS A 108 -0.66 -2.63 -19.59
CA LYS A 108 -0.71 -3.97 -20.17
C LYS A 108 -2.17 -4.25 -20.59
N ASP A 109 -2.37 -4.58 -21.86
CA ASP A 109 -3.69 -4.98 -22.36
C ASP A 109 -4.06 -6.36 -21.80
N TRP A 110 -4.97 -6.37 -20.82
CA TRP A 110 -5.48 -7.59 -20.18
C TRP A 110 -6.59 -8.27 -21.01
N SER A 111 -7.06 -7.68 -22.11
CA SER A 111 -8.21 -8.21 -22.86
C SER A 111 -8.01 -9.66 -23.33
N ALA A 112 -6.78 -10.03 -23.67
CA ALA A 112 -6.42 -11.40 -24.06
C ALA A 112 -6.33 -12.39 -22.89
N ASP A 113 -6.18 -11.91 -21.66
CA ASP A 113 -6.01 -12.70 -20.44
C ASP A 113 -7.35 -12.89 -19.67
N LEU A 114 -8.42 -12.23 -20.09
CA LEU A 114 -9.75 -12.33 -19.46
C LEU A 114 -10.42 -13.67 -19.81
N ILE A 115 -10.54 -14.55 -18.82
CA ILE A 115 -11.35 -15.78 -18.93
C ILE A 115 -12.78 -15.47 -18.45
N TYR A 116 -13.72 -15.32 -19.38
CA TYR A 116 -15.14 -15.29 -19.06
C TYR A 116 -15.65 -16.73 -18.87
N ARG A 117 -16.36 -16.99 -17.77
CA ARG A 117 -17.07 -18.24 -17.51
C ARG A 117 -18.57 -18.05 -17.65
#